data_AF-A0A9D0TFK9-F1
#
_entry.id   AF-A0A9D0TFK9-F1
#
_cell.length_a   1.000
_cell.length_b   1.000
_cell.length_c   1.000
_cell.angle_alpha   90.00
_cell.angle_beta   90.00
_cell.angle_gamma   90.00
#
_symmetry.space_group_name_H-M   'P 1'
#
loop_
_entity.id
_entity.type
_entity.pdbx_description
1 polymer ?
#
loop_
_entity_poly.entity_id
_entity_poly.type
_entity_poly.pdbx_seq_one_letter_code
_entity_poly.pdbx_strand_id
1 'polypeptide(L)'
;MTIRLLGTLSIVFAILLQSGCATLDDAQARRGSGKMQVYDLPREKVWNSLLEVLGTTSLNIVSADESKGEILARRKLTWFSFGENVAIYVEALEGGTSTRVEVVNVKRVETNKNSLDWETRIFTKLDRALK
;
A
#
# COMPACT_ATOMS: atom_id res chain seq x y z
N MET A 1 33.16 -5.49 -38.55
CA MET A 1 32.77 -4.47 -37.55
C MET A 1 31.27 -4.60 -37.27
N THR A 2 30.84 -5.71 -36.68
CA THR A 2 29.40 -6.04 -36.50
C THR A 2 29.15 -6.72 -35.16
N ILE A 3 30.09 -7.56 -34.70
CA ILE A 3 30.02 -8.25 -33.39
C ILE A 3 30.09 -7.27 -32.20
N ARG A 4 30.87 -6.17 -32.32
CA ARG A 4 30.99 -5.16 -31.24
C ARG A 4 29.72 -4.30 -31.09
N LEU A 5 28.98 -4.06 -32.18
CA LEU A 5 27.70 -3.34 -32.18
C LEU A 5 26.56 -4.19 -31.60
N LEU A 6 26.59 -5.51 -31.85
CA LEU A 6 25.61 -6.46 -31.31
C LEU A 6 25.74 -6.64 -29.78
N GLY A 7 26.98 -6.67 -29.28
CA GLY A 7 27.27 -6.77 -27.84
C GLY A 7 26.83 -5.53 -27.05
N THR A 8 27.06 -4.32 -27.59
CA THR A 8 26.61 -3.07 -26.96
C THR A 8 25.08 -2.93 -26.93
N LEU A 9 24.37 -3.41 -27.96
CA LEU A 9 22.91 -3.36 -28.00
C LEU A 9 22.28 -4.27 -26.94
N SER A 10 22.91 -5.42 -26.66
CA SER A 10 22.48 -6.37 -25.64
C SER A 10 22.67 -5.83 -24.20
N ILE A 11 23.75 -5.08 -23.96
CA ILE A 11 24.02 -4.44 -22.67
C ILE A 11 23.03 -3.29 -22.39
N VAL A 12 22.70 -2.47 -23.38
CA VAL A 12 21.71 -1.39 -23.22
C VAL A 12 20.31 -1.94 -22.96
N PHE A 13 19.94 -3.07 -23.59
CA PHE A 13 18.66 -3.74 -23.34
C PHE A 13 18.56 -4.33 -21.92
N ALA A 14 19.68 -4.86 -21.38
CA ALA A 14 19.73 -5.38 -20.02
C ALA A 14 19.57 -4.29 -18.94
N ILE A 15 20.02 -3.05 -19.21
CA ILE A 15 19.88 -1.92 -18.28
C ILE A 15 18.44 -1.39 -18.23
N LEU A 16 17.69 -1.47 -19.34
CA LEU A 16 16.31 -0.97 -19.41
C LEU A 16 15.29 -1.88 -18.69
N LEU A 17 15.64 -3.14 -18.43
CA LEU A 17 14.79 -4.09 -17.71
C LEU A 17 14.80 -3.92 -16.18
N GLN A 18 15.64 -3.03 -15.64
CA GLN A 18 15.67 -2.70 -14.21
C GLN A 18 14.71 -1.56 -13.82
N SER A 19 13.72 -1.26 -14.65
CA SER A 19 12.64 -0.33 -14.30
C SER A 19 11.71 -0.98 -13.26
N GLY A 20 12.09 -0.86 -11.99
CA GLY A 20 11.40 -1.44 -10.84
C GLY A 20 9.97 -0.90 -10.71
N CYS A 21 8.98 -1.68 -11.13
CA CYS A 21 7.61 -1.48 -10.68
C CYS A 21 7.53 -1.93 -9.22
N ALA A 22 7.20 -1.03 -8.30
CA ALA A 22 7.08 -1.40 -6.90
C ALA A 22 5.99 -2.48 -6.70
N THR A 23 6.32 -3.49 -5.92
CA THR A 23 5.52 -4.66 -5.59
C THR A 23 4.79 -4.49 -4.26
N LEU A 24 4.01 -5.49 -3.84
CA LEU A 24 3.42 -5.49 -2.49
C LEU A 24 4.50 -5.68 -1.43
N ASP A 25 5.52 -6.48 -1.73
CA ASP A 25 6.66 -6.73 -0.85
C ASP A 25 7.41 -5.42 -0.56
N ASP A 26 7.50 -4.50 -1.53
CA ASP A 26 8.06 -3.16 -1.32
C ASP A 26 7.20 -2.30 -0.38
N ALA A 27 5.88 -2.49 -0.39
CA ALA A 27 4.99 -1.84 0.58
C ALA A 27 5.15 -2.44 1.98
N GLN A 28 5.38 -3.75 2.06
CA GLN A 28 5.62 -4.42 3.34
C GLN A 28 6.99 -4.08 3.94
N ALA A 29 8.03 -3.99 3.11
CA ALA A 29 9.37 -3.59 3.53
C ALA A 29 9.43 -2.16 4.07
N ARG A 30 8.41 -1.33 3.77
CA ARG A 30 8.27 0.05 4.26
C ARG A 30 7.37 0.17 5.49
N ARG A 31 7.02 -0.93 6.15
CA ARG A 31 6.36 -0.88 7.47
C ARG A 31 7.19 -0.03 8.44
N GLY A 32 6.52 0.81 9.21
CA GLY A 32 7.11 1.81 10.09
C GLY A 32 7.32 3.18 9.45
N SER A 33 7.23 3.32 8.13
CA SER A 33 7.38 4.61 7.44
C SER A 33 6.06 5.25 7.01
N GLY A 34 4.94 4.55 7.20
CA GLY A 34 3.61 5.02 6.83
C GLY A 34 3.04 6.02 7.84
N LYS A 35 1.92 6.64 7.47
CA LYS A 35 1.16 7.48 8.42
C LYS A 35 0.47 6.58 9.44
N MET A 36 0.59 6.94 10.71
CA MET A 36 0.04 6.19 11.84
C MET A 36 -1.01 7.00 12.58
N GLN A 37 -2.03 6.30 13.08
CA GLN A 37 -3.03 6.86 13.99
C GLN A 37 -3.41 5.83 15.05
N VAL A 38 -3.70 6.29 16.26
CA VAL A 38 -4.17 5.44 17.37
C VAL A 38 -5.65 5.73 17.61
N TYR A 39 -6.41 4.67 17.85
CA TYR A 39 -7.83 4.69 18.16
C TYR A 39 -8.05 4.02 19.52
N ASP A 40 -8.78 4.66 20.42
CA ASP A 40 -9.15 4.11 21.73
C ASP A 40 -10.34 3.15 21.61
N LEU A 41 -10.16 2.14 20.76
CA LEU A 41 -11.13 1.11 20.44
C LEU A 41 -10.45 -0.25 20.30
N PRO A 42 -11.16 -1.35 20.60
CA PRO A 42 -10.61 -2.69 20.45
C PRO A 42 -10.30 -3.00 18.99
N ARG A 43 -9.25 -3.81 18.80
CA ARG A 43 -8.70 -4.20 17.49
C ARG A 43 -9.77 -4.70 16.54
N GLU A 44 -10.66 -5.58 17.00
CA GLU A 44 -11.72 -6.18 16.18
C GLU A 44 -12.66 -5.12 15.58
N LYS A 45 -13.05 -4.12 16.39
CA LYS A 45 -13.91 -3.03 15.91
C LYS A 45 -13.20 -2.21 14.83
N VAL A 46 -11.95 -1.84 15.08
CA VAL A 46 -11.15 -1.06 14.12
C VAL A 46 -10.90 -1.86 12.85
N TRP A 47 -10.61 -3.16 12.96
CA TRP A 47 -10.39 -4.07 11.84
C TRP A 47 -11.62 -4.17 10.93
N ASN A 48 -12.79 -4.45 11.52
CA ASN A 48 -14.04 -4.57 10.77
C ASN A 48 -14.41 -3.26 10.07
N SER A 49 -14.33 -2.13 10.77
CA SER A 49 -14.57 -0.82 10.16
C SER A 49 -13.57 -0.48 9.06
N LEU A 50 -12.32 -0.92 9.17
CA LEU A 50 -11.32 -0.74 8.12
C LEU A 50 -11.68 -1.54 6.86
N LEU A 51 -12.11 -2.80 7.00
CA LEU A 51 -12.57 -3.61 5.87
C LEU A 51 -13.79 -2.98 5.18
N GLU A 52 -14.76 -2.48 5.94
CA GLU A 52 -15.91 -1.74 5.40
C GLU A 52 -15.47 -0.49 4.64
N VAL A 53 -14.60 0.32 5.26
CA VAL A 53 -14.06 1.55 4.65
C VAL A 53 -13.38 1.22 3.32
N LEU A 54 -12.51 0.20 3.29
CA LEU A 54 -11.83 -0.25 2.08
C LEU A 54 -12.81 -0.70 1.00
N GLY A 55 -13.89 -1.39 1.38
CA GLY A 55 -14.99 -1.77 0.48
C GLY A 55 -15.69 -0.59 -0.20
N THR A 56 -15.63 0.61 0.38
CA THR A 56 -16.15 1.85 -0.23
C THR A 56 -15.14 2.58 -1.11
N THR A 57 -13.91 2.08 -1.22
CA THR A 57 -12.84 2.69 -2.04
C THR A 57 -12.65 1.96 -3.35
N SER A 58 -11.80 2.51 -4.23
CA SER A 58 -11.36 1.83 -5.45
C SER A 58 -10.13 0.92 -5.23
N LEU A 59 -9.71 0.71 -3.98
CA LEU A 59 -8.70 -0.28 -3.64
C LEU A 59 -9.31 -1.68 -3.70
N ASN A 60 -8.59 -2.60 -4.30
CA ASN A 60 -8.90 -4.02 -4.27
C ASN A 60 -8.06 -4.66 -3.17
N ILE A 61 -8.72 -5.30 -2.19
CA ILE A 61 -8.03 -6.06 -1.15
C ILE A 61 -7.43 -7.31 -1.81
N VAL A 62 -6.11 -7.43 -1.76
CA VAL A 62 -5.35 -8.58 -2.27
C VAL A 62 -5.23 -9.65 -1.20
N SER A 63 -5.02 -9.24 0.05
CA SER A 63 -4.94 -10.11 1.22
C SER A 63 -5.41 -9.35 2.45
N ALA A 64 -6.07 -10.05 3.38
CA ALA A 64 -6.41 -9.56 4.70
C ALA A 64 -6.15 -10.69 5.71
N ASP A 65 -5.09 -10.57 6.49
CA ASP A 65 -4.67 -11.53 7.50
C ASP A 65 -4.84 -10.90 8.89
N GLU A 66 -5.98 -11.19 9.52
CA GLU A 66 -6.31 -10.64 10.84
C GLU A 66 -5.36 -11.15 11.93
N SER A 67 -4.79 -12.35 11.78
CA SER A 67 -3.83 -12.89 12.76
C SER A 67 -2.53 -12.08 12.76
N LYS A 68 -2.08 -11.62 11.60
CA LYS A 68 -0.90 -10.77 11.43
C LYS A 68 -1.21 -9.28 11.58
N GLY A 69 -2.49 -8.90 11.53
CA GLY A 69 -2.92 -7.51 11.52
C GLY A 69 -2.49 -6.80 10.25
N GLU A 70 -2.54 -7.49 9.11
CA GLU A 70 -2.06 -6.97 7.84
C GLU A 70 -3.17 -7.02 6.80
N ILE A 71 -3.39 -5.90 6.13
CA ILE A 71 -4.24 -5.81 4.96
C ILE A 71 -3.43 -5.24 3.81
N LEU A 72 -3.31 -6.02 2.75
CA LEU A 72 -2.65 -5.65 1.51
C LEU A 72 -3.71 -5.31 0.48
N ALA A 73 -3.67 -4.09 -0.01
CA ALA A 73 -4.62 -3.59 -1.00
C ALA A 73 -3.89 -2.95 -2.19
N ARG A 74 -4.56 -2.94 -3.33
CA ARG A 74 -4.00 -2.45 -4.58
C ARG A 74 -5.02 -1.65 -5.36
N ARG A 75 -4.63 -0.46 -5.82
CA ARG A 75 -5.43 0.27 -6.79
C ARG A 75 -5.22 -0.35 -8.19
N LYS A 76 -6.32 -0.58 -8.91
CA LYS A 76 -6.27 -1.04 -10.30
C LYS A 76 -5.54 -0.03 -11.19
N LEU A 77 -4.88 -0.55 -12.23
CA LEU A 77 -4.33 0.26 -13.31
C LEU A 77 -5.50 0.97 -14.02
N THR A 78 -5.39 2.28 -14.20
CA THR A 78 -6.34 3.04 -15.01
C THR A 78 -5.59 3.80 -16.08
N TRP A 79 -6.30 4.37 -17.05
CA TRP A 79 -5.70 5.26 -18.07
C TRP A 79 -4.90 6.43 -17.46
N PHE A 80 -5.16 6.77 -16.20
CA PHE A 80 -4.55 7.89 -15.48
C PHE A 80 -3.72 7.50 -14.25
N SER A 81 -3.63 6.22 -13.89
CA SER A 81 -2.81 5.74 -12.76
C SER A 81 -2.09 4.44 -13.10
N PHE A 82 -0.80 4.38 -12.77
CA PHE A 82 0.03 3.19 -12.86
C PHE A 82 -0.22 2.15 -11.75
N GLY A 83 -1.26 2.35 -10.95
CA GLY A 83 -1.57 1.54 -9.77
C GLY A 83 -0.74 1.94 -8.56
N GLU A 84 -1.28 1.65 -7.39
CA GLU A 84 -0.66 1.91 -6.09
C GLU A 84 -0.80 0.65 -5.24
N ASN A 85 0.22 0.35 -4.44
CA ASN A 85 0.19 -0.72 -3.45
C ASN A 85 0.06 -0.06 -2.07
N VAL A 86 -0.92 -0.50 -1.29
CA VAL A 86 -1.21 0.01 0.04
C VAL A 86 -1.11 -1.15 1.01
N ALA A 87 -0.20 -1.06 1.97
CA ALA A 87 -0.14 -1.98 3.10
C ALA A 87 -0.71 -1.29 4.33
N ILE A 88 -1.59 -1.96 5.05
CA ILE A 88 -2.23 -1.43 6.25
C ILE A 88 -1.93 -2.38 7.39
N TYR A 89 -1.39 -1.84 8.47
CA TYR A 89 -1.08 -2.59 9.67
C TYR A 89 -2.01 -2.18 10.79
N VAL A 90 -2.57 -3.16 11.47
CA VAL A 90 -3.44 -2.98 12.62
C VAL A 90 -2.80 -3.70 13.79
N GLU A 91 -2.51 -2.98 14.86
CA GLU A 91 -1.79 -3.46 16.04
C GLU A 91 -2.57 -3.10 17.30
N ALA A 92 -2.80 -4.07 18.18
CA ALA A 92 -3.41 -3.80 19.48
C ALA A 92 -2.37 -3.20 20.44
N LEU A 93 -2.75 -2.14 21.14
CA LEU A 93 -1.98 -1.48 22.19
C LEU A 93 -2.63 -1.72 23.56
N GLU A 94 -1.87 -1.47 24.62
CA GLU A 94 -2.38 -1.37 26.01
C GLU A 94 -3.34 -2.50 26.43
N GLY A 95 -2.92 -3.76 26.27
CA GLY A 95 -3.74 -4.90 26.68
C GLY A 95 -5.01 -5.12 25.84
N GLY A 96 -5.17 -4.43 24.71
CA GLY A 96 -6.26 -4.60 23.75
C GLY A 96 -7.34 -3.52 23.77
N THR A 97 -7.17 -2.46 24.57
CA THR A 97 -8.15 -1.37 24.69
C THR A 97 -7.99 -0.30 23.61
N SER A 98 -6.79 -0.15 23.08
CA SER A 98 -6.49 0.79 22.00
C SER A 98 -5.85 0.06 20.83
N THR A 99 -5.95 0.65 19.63
CA THR A 99 -5.47 0.07 18.39
C THR A 99 -4.70 1.11 17.59
N ARG A 100 -3.48 0.77 17.21
CA ARG A 100 -2.70 1.53 16.22
C ARG A 100 -3.01 1.02 14.82
N VAL A 101 -3.26 1.96 13.93
CA VAL A 101 -3.36 1.70 12.49
C VAL A 101 -2.25 2.46 11.79
N GLU A 102 -1.48 1.75 10.96
CA GLU A 102 -0.49 2.33 10.05
C GLU A 102 -0.95 2.09 8.62
N VAL A 103 -0.89 3.12 7.78
CA VAL A 103 -1.12 3.01 6.34
C VAL A 103 0.17 3.38 5.61
N VAL A 104 0.70 2.44 4.82
CA VAL A 104 1.88 2.61 3.99
C VAL A 104 1.45 2.65 2.53
N ASN A 105 1.65 3.78 1.86
CA ASN A 105 1.32 3.95 0.44
C ASN A 105 2.59 3.93 -0.42
N VAL A 106 2.73 2.92 -1.28
CA VAL A 106 3.84 2.81 -2.23
C VAL A 106 3.33 2.97 -3.65
N LYS A 107 3.88 3.97 -4.34
CA LYS A 107 3.63 4.19 -5.77
C LYS A 107 4.31 3.07 -6.56
N ARG A 108 3.58 2.41 -7.47
CA ARG A 108 4.17 1.39 -8.35
C ARG A 108 5.21 1.98 -9.30
N VAL A 109 4.99 3.21 -9.74
CA VAL A 109 5.90 3.95 -10.62
C VAL A 109 6.21 5.27 -9.91
N GLU A 110 7.48 5.51 -9.58
CA GLU A 110 7.90 6.68 -8.80
C GLU A 110 7.54 8.00 -9.48
N THR A 111 7.53 8.04 -10.81
CA THR A 111 7.16 9.22 -11.61
C THR A 111 5.65 9.47 -11.68
N ASN A 112 4.82 8.65 -11.03
CA ASN A 112 3.36 8.83 -11.01
C ASN A 112 2.97 10.04 -10.14
N LYS A 113 2.75 11.19 -10.81
CA LYS A 113 2.21 12.42 -10.20
C LYS A 113 0.73 12.32 -9.83
N ASN A 114 0.01 11.33 -10.35
CA ASN A 114 -1.43 11.10 -10.13
C ASN A 114 -1.71 10.06 -9.03
N SER A 115 -0.71 9.74 -8.19
CA SER A 115 -0.89 8.92 -7.00
C SER A 115 -1.87 9.60 -6.04
N LEU A 116 -2.83 8.84 -5.55
CA LEU A 116 -3.72 9.35 -4.51
C LEU A 116 -3.04 9.28 -3.14
N ASP A 117 -3.35 10.25 -2.29
CA ASP A 117 -3.05 10.20 -0.86
C ASP A 117 -4.01 9.20 -0.18
N TRP A 118 -3.64 7.92 -0.23
CA TRP A 118 -4.42 6.84 0.36
C TRP A 118 -4.43 6.90 1.88
N GLU A 119 -3.35 7.34 2.50
CA GLU A 119 -3.22 7.49 3.94
C GLU A 119 -4.29 8.43 4.47
N THR A 120 -4.33 9.67 3.98
CA THR A 120 -5.33 10.65 4.41
C THR A 120 -6.75 10.22 4.07
N ARG A 121 -6.98 9.62 2.89
CA ARG A 121 -8.31 9.14 2.49
C ARG A 121 -8.84 8.03 3.38
N ILE A 122 -7.99 7.05 3.72
CA ILE A 122 -8.37 5.93 4.59
C ILE A 122 -8.66 6.46 5.99
N PHE A 123 -7.76 7.23 6.59
CA PHE A 123 -7.98 7.79 7.92
C PHE A 123 -9.22 8.68 8.00
N THR A 124 -9.45 9.55 7.00
CA THR A 124 -10.65 10.42 6.98
C THR A 124 -11.95 9.61 6.98
N LYS A 125 -11.98 8.47 6.26
CA LYS A 125 -13.16 7.60 6.20
C LYS A 125 -13.29 6.77 7.48
N LEU A 126 -12.18 6.26 8.00
CA LEU A 126 -12.14 5.49 9.23
C LEU A 126 -12.58 6.32 10.44
N ASP A 127 -12.10 7.57 10.54
CA ASP A 127 -12.53 8.54 11.56
C ASP A 127 -14.02 8.83 11.52
N ARG A 128 -14.67 8.69 10.36
CA ARG A 128 -16.13 8.84 10.24
C ARG A 128 -16.89 7.57 10.60
N ALA A 129 -16.32 6.41 10.30
CA ALA A 129 -16.92 5.11 10.61
C ALA A 129 -16.84 4.75 12.10
N LEU A 130 -15.81 5.26 12.81
CA LEU A 130 -15.56 4.96 14.22
C LEU A 130 -16.15 5.97 15.22
N LYS A 131 -16.76 7.06 14.73
CA LYS A 131 -17.54 8.01 15.54
C LYS A 131 -18.92 7.44 15.86
#